data_AF-A0A956AP03-F1
#
_entry.id   AF-A0A956AP03-F1
#
_cell.length_a   1.000
_cell.length_b   1.000
_cell.length_c   1.000
_cell.angle_alpha   90.00
_cell.angle_beta   90.00
_cell.angle_gamma   90.00
#
_symmetry.space_group_name_H-M   'P 1'
#
loop_
_entity.id
_entity.type
_entity.pdbx_description
1 polymer ?
#
loop_
_entity_poly.entity_id
_entity_poly.type
_entity_poly.pdbx_seq_one_letter_code
_entity_poly.pdbx_strand_id
1 'polypeptide(L)'
;MEGARARVVDFERDHPGALAERMRRVLAERHYLSMERRLRMLQWKTAAERYEFFVAHMEPEIVRGMPGYHVASYLGVAPESLSRVRAARAGRS
;
A
#
# COMPACT_ATOMS: atom_id res chain seq x y z
N MET A 1 2.19 -16.69 36.35
CA MET A 1 2.00 -16.22 34.95
C MET A 1 2.03 -17.43 34.01
N GLU A 2 0.96 -18.22 33.94
CA GLU A 2 0.94 -19.49 33.18
C GLU A 2 -0.37 -19.68 32.39
N GLY A 3 -1.50 -19.14 32.89
CA GLY A 3 -2.82 -19.28 32.26
C GLY A 3 -3.13 -18.40 31.03
N ALA A 4 -2.20 -17.55 30.56
CA ALA A 4 -2.42 -16.76 29.33
C ALA A 4 -2.08 -17.54 28.05
N ARG A 5 -1.08 -18.44 28.10
CA ARG A 5 -0.70 -19.29 26.97
C ARG A 5 -1.69 -20.44 26.75
N ALA A 6 -2.26 -21.01 27.83
CA ALA A 6 -3.30 -22.03 27.75
C ALA A 6 -4.52 -21.54 26.95
N ARG A 7 -5.00 -20.31 27.22
CA ARG A 7 -6.20 -19.74 26.58
C ARG A 7 -6.12 -19.57 25.06
N VAL A 8 -4.93 -19.35 24.49
CA VAL A 8 -4.79 -19.22 23.02
C VAL A 8 -4.75 -20.59 22.36
N VAL A 9 -4.08 -21.56 22.96
CA VAL A 9 -4.01 -22.94 22.45
C VAL A 9 -5.38 -23.62 22.55
N ASP A 10 -6.11 -23.40 23.65
CA ASP A 10 -7.47 -23.90 23.83
C ASP A 10 -8.45 -23.29 22.82
N PHE A 11 -8.33 -21.98 22.54
CA PHE A 11 -9.18 -21.30 21.55
C PHE A 11 -8.99 -21.86 20.13
N GLU A 12 -7.75 -22.11 19.71
CA GLU A 12 -7.47 -22.66 18.37
C GLU A 12 -7.92 -24.12 18.24
N ARG A 13 -7.83 -24.91 19.32
CA ARG A 13 -8.38 -26.28 19.35
C ARG A 13 -9.90 -26.28 19.16
N ASP A 14 -10.58 -25.34 19.81
CA ASP A 14 -12.04 -25.25 19.79
C ASP A 14 -12.56 -24.51 18.52
N HIS A 15 -11.70 -23.72 17.85
CA HIS A 15 -12.04 -22.93 16.66
C HIS A 15 -10.92 -22.97 15.60
N PRO A 16 -10.63 -24.14 15.00
CA PRO A 16 -9.52 -24.31 14.09
C PRO A 16 -9.65 -23.36 12.89
N GLY A 17 -8.63 -22.54 12.64
CA GLY A 17 -8.57 -21.64 11.48
C GLY A 17 -9.42 -20.38 11.60
N ALA A 18 -10.09 -20.11 12.72
CA ALA A 18 -10.86 -18.87 12.91
C ALA A 18 -9.98 -17.62 12.83
N LEU A 19 -8.75 -17.69 13.34
CA LEU A 19 -7.77 -16.63 13.20
C LEU A 19 -7.37 -16.42 11.73
N ALA A 20 -7.14 -17.51 11.00
CA ALA A 20 -6.77 -17.47 9.58
C ALA A 20 -7.91 -16.91 8.71
N GLU A 21 -9.16 -17.28 8.98
CA GLU A 21 -10.36 -16.72 8.32
C GLU A 21 -10.45 -15.21 8.56
N ARG A 22 -10.31 -14.78 9.82
CA ARG A 22 -10.33 -13.35 10.15
C ARG A 22 -9.19 -12.59 9.48
N MET A 23 -7.97 -13.15 9.46
CA MET A 23 -6.83 -12.55 8.78
C MET A 23 -7.08 -12.44 7.28
N ARG A 24 -7.55 -13.51 6.63
CA ARG A 24 -7.89 -13.51 5.20
C ARG A 24 -8.91 -12.44 4.86
N ARG A 25 -9.99 -12.33 5.66
CA ARG A 25 -11.02 -11.32 5.46
C ARG A 25 -10.45 -9.89 5.55
N VAL A 26 -9.73 -9.59 6.63
CA VAL A 26 -9.15 -8.25 6.84
C VAL A 26 -8.13 -7.90 5.76
N LEU A 27 -7.30 -8.85 5.34
CA LEU A 27 -6.33 -8.65 4.26
C LEU A 27 -7.04 -8.42 2.92
N ALA A 28 -8.06 -9.20 2.60
CA ALA A 28 -8.83 -9.06 1.37
C ALA A 28 -9.55 -7.70 1.30
N GLU A 29 -10.21 -7.29 2.38
CA GLU A 29 -10.88 -5.97 2.48
C GLU A 29 -9.87 -4.82 2.29
N ARG A 30 -8.74 -4.86 3.00
CA ARG A 30 -7.69 -3.84 2.88
C ARG A 30 -7.09 -3.80 1.48
N HIS A 31 -6.87 -4.97 0.88
CA HIS A 31 -6.35 -5.08 -0.47
C HIS A 31 -7.34 -4.50 -1.48
N TYR A 32 -8.62 -4.85 -1.38
CA TYR A 32 -9.68 -4.32 -2.24
C TYR A 32 -9.75 -2.79 -2.18
N LEU A 33 -9.80 -2.21 -0.97
CA LEU A 33 -9.83 -0.76 -0.79
C LEU A 33 -8.57 -0.07 -1.33
N SER A 34 -7.40 -0.73 -1.22
CA SER A 34 -6.15 -0.23 -1.80
C SER A 34 -6.20 -0.21 -3.33
N MET A 35 -6.70 -1.29 -3.95
CA MET A 35 -6.87 -1.38 -5.39
C MET A 35 -7.90 -0.39 -5.92
N GLU A 36 -9.04 -0.24 -5.26
CA GLU A 36 -10.06 0.74 -5.62
C GLU A 36 -9.51 2.18 -5.56
N ARG A 37 -8.77 2.54 -4.50
CA ARG A 37 -8.08 3.85 -4.44
C ARG A 37 -7.11 4.03 -5.59
N ARG A 38 -6.29 3.02 -5.89
CA ARG A 38 -5.35 3.08 -7.01
C ARG A 38 -6.07 3.26 -8.35
N LEU A 39 -7.15 2.52 -8.60
CA LEU A 39 -7.97 2.67 -9.81
C LEU A 39 -8.54 4.08 -9.93
N ARG A 40 -9.11 4.64 -8.86
CA ARG A 40 -9.61 6.01 -8.85
C ARG A 40 -8.51 7.02 -9.16
N MET A 41 -7.31 6.85 -8.60
CA MET A 41 -6.17 7.69 -8.94
C MET A 41 -5.82 7.60 -10.43
N LEU A 42 -5.75 6.39 -10.99
CA LEU A 42 -5.40 6.20 -12.39
C LEU A 42 -6.44 6.80 -13.35
N GLN A 43 -7.72 6.76 -12.99
CA GLN A 43 -8.82 7.30 -13.80
C GLN A 43 -8.93 8.82 -13.74
N TRP A 44 -8.75 9.42 -12.56
CA TRP A 44 -9.18 10.80 -12.30
C TRP A 44 -8.06 11.77 -11.92
N LYS A 45 -6.82 11.29 -11.77
CA LYS A 45 -5.69 12.13 -11.36
C LYS A 45 -4.62 12.21 -12.42
N THR A 46 -4.00 13.37 -12.55
CA THR A 46 -2.82 13.60 -13.38
C THR A 46 -1.60 12.88 -12.80
N ALA A 47 -0.56 12.65 -13.62
CA ALA A 47 0.68 12.02 -13.17
C ALA A 47 1.33 12.74 -11.97
N ALA A 48 1.24 14.08 -11.94
CA ALA A 48 1.74 14.89 -10.83
C ALA A 48 0.94 14.65 -9.55
N GLU A 49 -0.39 14.73 -9.61
CA GLU A 49 -1.25 14.47 -8.44
C GLU A 49 -1.07 13.05 -7.90
N ARG A 50 -0.92 12.05 -8.78
CA ARG A 50 -0.66 10.66 -8.35
C ARG A 50 0.68 10.55 -7.63
N TYR A 51 1.71 11.24 -8.11
CA TYR A 51 3.02 11.25 -7.45
C TYR A 51 2.96 11.97 -6.09
N GLU A 52 2.26 13.09 -5.99
CA GLU A 52 2.05 13.78 -4.71
C GLU A 52 1.33 12.90 -3.70
N PHE A 53 0.26 12.23 -4.13
CA PHE A 53 -0.45 11.27 -3.27
C PHE A 53 0.47 10.14 -2.80
N PHE A 54 1.27 9.57 -3.70
CA PHE A 54 2.23 8.52 -3.37
C PHE A 54 3.23 8.99 -2.31
N VAL A 55 3.83 10.16 -2.46
CA VAL A 55 4.81 10.69 -1.49
C VAL A 55 4.15 11.00 -0.13
N ALA A 56 2.89 11.45 -0.13
CA ALA A 56 2.19 11.80 1.10
C ALA A 56 1.67 10.59 1.90
N HIS A 57 1.40 9.46 1.25
CA HIS A 57 0.74 8.30 1.87
C HIS A 57 1.57 7.03 1.94
N MET A 58 2.72 6.98 1.27
CA MET A 58 3.65 5.84 1.37
C MET A 58 4.65 6.05 2.49
N GLU A 59 5.13 4.94 3.05
CA GLU A 59 6.21 4.97 4.02
C GLU A 59 7.44 5.71 3.45
N PRO A 60 8.05 6.62 4.21
CA PRO A 60 9.15 7.46 3.70
C PRO A 60 10.33 6.64 3.14
N GLU A 61 10.62 5.48 3.73
CA GLU A 61 11.66 4.56 3.31
C GLU A 61 11.36 3.94 1.95
N ILE A 62 10.08 3.66 1.66
CA ILE A 62 9.63 3.19 0.35
C ILE A 62 9.80 4.30 -0.68
N VAL A 63 9.40 5.52 -0.35
CA VAL A 63 9.52 6.67 -1.28
C VAL A 63 10.97 6.92 -1.66
N ARG A 64 11.90 6.82 -0.71
CA ARG A 64 13.34 7.06 -0.92
C ARG A 64 14.09 5.87 -1.51
N GLY A 65 13.75 4.64 -1.12
CA GLY A 65 14.50 3.42 -1.46
C GLY A 65 13.99 2.66 -2.68
N MET A 66 12.77 2.95 -3.16
CA MET A 66 12.19 2.21 -4.28
C MET A 66 12.81 2.62 -5.63
N PRO A 67 13.24 1.65 -6.46
CA PRO A 67 13.65 1.93 -7.83
C PRO A 67 12.56 2.67 -8.61
N GLY A 68 12.95 3.68 -9.38
CA GLY A 68 12.03 4.57 -10.09
C GLY A 68 11.08 3.84 -11.04
N TYR A 69 11.51 2.73 -11.63
CA TYR A 69 10.66 1.89 -12.50
C TYR A 69 9.44 1.32 -11.76
N HIS A 70 9.60 0.83 -10.53
CA HIS A 70 8.48 0.33 -9.74
C HIS A 70 7.51 1.43 -9.36
N VAL A 71 8.03 2.61 -9.01
CA VAL A 71 7.22 3.80 -8.74
C VAL A 71 6.45 4.23 -9.99
N ALA A 72 7.08 4.24 -11.16
CA ALA A 72 6.45 4.59 -12.43
C ALA A 72 5.32 3.61 -12.78
N SER A 73 5.56 2.31 -12.64
CA SER A 73 4.54 1.26 -12.83
C SER A 73 3.36 1.39 -11.86
N TYR A 74 3.63 1.65 -10.58
CA TYR A 74 2.58 1.88 -9.58
C TYR A 74 1.69 3.05 -9.96
N LEU A 75 2.30 4.16 -10.39
CA LEU A 75 1.65 5.40 -10.81
C LEU A 75 1.05 5.33 -12.22
N GLY A 76 1.22 4.23 -12.97
CA GLY A 76 0.72 4.10 -14.34
C GLY A 76 1.31 5.12 -15.30
N VAL A 77 2.62 5.35 -15.23
CA VAL A 77 3.36 6.25 -16.14
C VAL A 77 4.62 5.57 -16.66
N ALA A 78 5.13 6.03 -17.80
CA ALA A 78 6.46 5.67 -18.26
C ALA A 78 7.54 6.23 -17.31
N PRO A 79 8.71 5.58 -17.16
CA PRO A 79 9.80 6.06 -16.30
C PRO A 79 10.23 7.51 -16.60
N GLU A 80 10.27 7.90 -17.86
CA GLU A 80 10.63 9.25 -18.31
C GLU A 80 9.61 10.29 -17.83
N SER A 81 8.32 9.92 -17.83
CA SER A 81 7.24 10.76 -17.30
C SER A 81 7.38 10.98 -15.80
N LEU A 82 7.77 9.96 -15.04
CA LEU A 82 8.06 10.11 -13.61
C LEU A 82 9.24 11.06 -13.38
N SER A 83 10.32 10.94 -14.16
CA SER A 83 11.47 11.84 -14.09
C SER A 83 11.07 13.30 -14.33
N ARG A 84 10.22 13.57 -15.34
CA ARG A 84 9.68 14.92 -15.60
C ARG A 84 8.85 15.46 -14.44
N VAL A 85 7.98 14.63 -13.86
CA VAL A 85 7.16 15.03 -12.69
C VAL A 85 8.04 15.40 -11.49
N ARG A 86 9.08 14.61 -11.21
CA ARG A 86 10.04 14.89 -10.13
C ARG A 86 10.81 16.19 -10.34
N ALA A 87 11.33 16.41 -11.55
CA ALA A 87 12.04 17.64 -11.90
C ALA A 87 11.14 18.88 -11.76
N ALA A 88 9.91 18.80 -12.28
CA ALA A 88 8.95 19.90 -12.16
C ALA A 88 8.58 20.21 -10.71
N ARG A 89 8.58 19.21 -9.81
CA ARG A 89 8.35 19.40 -8.37
C ARG A 89 9.52 20.08 -7.68
N ALA A 90 10.76 19.66 -7.95
CA ALA A 90 11.95 20.25 -7.36
C ALA A 90 12.13 21.74 -7.73
N GLY A 91 11.64 22.17 -8.89
CA GLY A 91 11.63 23.59 -9.29
C GLY A 91 10.56 24.46 -8.62
N ARG A 92 9.65 23.87 -7.81
CA ARG A 92 8.57 24.59 -7.10
C ARG A 92 8.85 24.79 -5.61
N SER A 93 9.93 24.20 -5.10
CA SER A 93 10.40 24.25 -3.70
C SER A 93 11.62 25.13 -3.60
#